data_AF-A0A957HH91-F1
#
_entry.id   AF-A0A957HH91-F1
#
_cell.length_a   1.000
_cell.length_b   1.000
_cell.length_c   1.000
_cell.angle_alpha   90.00
_cell.angle_beta   90.00
_cell.angle_gamma   90.00
#
_symmetry.space_group_name_H-M   'P 1'
#
loop_
_entity.id
_entity.type
_entity.pdbx_description
1 polymer ?
#
loop_
_entity_poly.entity_id
_entity_poly.type
_entity_poly.pdbx_seq_one_letter_code
_entity_poly.pdbx_strand_id
1 'polypeptide(L)'
;FTEDIALFADQIAELTAVGGGDYPEALNEGFYQAVTNLAWRSEATKLLLILGDAPPEANNTNTPSYEETSRIAAEQNITIFTFGSDGLNTEGAFIFEQIALSGNGRFYFITDNPENSHGGATAVYVTNQLPALLLEVVQEMLNEQVP
;
A
#
# COMPACT_ATOMS: atom_id res chain seq x y z
N PHE A 1 -8.56 -12.41 7.01
CA PHE A 1 -8.04 -11.96 8.32
C PHE A 1 -7.87 -13.15 9.24
N THR A 2 -6.79 -13.17 10.02
CA THR A 2 -6.52 -14.19 11.04
C THR A 2 -5.98 -13.48 12.29
N GLU A 3 -6.25 -14.05 13.47
CA GLU A 3 -5.62 -13.63 14.73
C GLU A 3 -4.33 -14.41 15.02
N ASP A 4 -4.06 -15.47 14.23
CA ASP A 4 -2.86 -16.29 14.33
C ASP A 4 -1.71 -15.66 13.52
N ILE A 5 -0.80 -15.01 14.24
CA ILE A 5 0.36 -14.32 13.66
C ILE A 5 1.34 -15.32 13.03
N ALA A 6 1.49 -16.51 13.61
CA ALA A 6 2.39 -17.53 13.07
C ALA A 6 1.86 -18.04 11.72
N LEU A 7 0.57 -18.32 11.64
CA LEU A 7 -0.08 -18.68 10.39
C LEU A 7 0.06 -17.59 9.32
N PHE A 8 -0.12 -16.32 9.70
CA PHE A 8 0.07 -15.20 8.77
C PHE A 8 1.51 -15.12 8.26
N ALA A 9 2.50 -15.25 9.15
CA ALA A 9 3.91 -15.22 8.78
C ALA A 9 4.29 -16.39 7.85
N ASP A 10 3.80 -17.59 8.13
CA ASP A 10 4.03 -18.78 7.30
C ASP A 10 3.41 -18.57 5.91
N GLN A 11 2.18 -18.05 5.83
CA GLN A 11 1.52 -17.77 4.54
C GLN A 11 2.28 -16.74 3.71
N ILE A 12 2.79 -15.67 4.32
CA ILE A 12 3.61 -14.67 3.62
C ILE A 12 4.93 -15.30 3.15
N ALA A 13 5.57 -16.14 3.97
CA ALA A 13 6.82 -16.80 3.62
C ALA A 13 6.68 -17.81 2.46
N GLU A 14 5.49 -18.37 2.27
CA GLU A 14 5.16 -19.28 1.16
C GLU A 14 4.84 -18.54 -0.16
N LEU A 15 4.54 -17.24 -0.12
CA LEU A 15 4.27 -16.47 -1.33
C LEU A 15 5.52 -16.44 -2.22
N THR A 16 5.33 -16.86 -3.47
CA THR A 16 6.37 -16.78 -4.50
C THR A 16 5.88 -15.86 -5.60
N ALA A 17 6.74 -14.96 -6.08
CA ALA A 17 6.43 -14.15 -7.26
C ALA A 17 6.35 -15.07 -8.49
N VAL A 18 5.17 -15.16 -9.10
CA VAL A 18 4.91 -16.05 -10.26
C VAL A 18 4.89 -15.28 -11.59
N GLY A 19 5.25 -14.00 -11.59
CA GLY A 19 5.13 -13.09 -12.73
C GLY A 19 5.11 -11.62 -12.29
N GLY A 20 4.66 -10.72 -13.16
CA GLY A 20 4.66 -9.25 -12.98
C GLY A 20 5.44 -8.48 -14.06
N GLY A 21 5.88 -9.16 -15.12
CA GLY A 21 6.74 -8.54 -16.15
C GLY A 21 6.08 -7.45 -17.01
N ASP A 22 4.79 -7.20 -16.82
CA ASP A 22 4.06 -6.17 -17.54
C ASP A 22 4.10 -4.89 -16.70
N TYR A 23 4.89 -3.93 -17.17
CA TYR A 23 4.83 -2.56 -16.70
C TYR A 23 3.88 -1.81 -17.65
N PRO A 24 2.71 -1.30 -17.19
CA PRO A 24 2.26 -1.10 -15.79
C PRO A 24 1.55 -2.31 -15.12
N GLU A 25 1.40 -2.26 -13.79
CA GLU A 25 0.89 -3.34 -12.92
C GLU A 25 -0.61 -3.24 -12.58
N ALA A 26 -1.23 -4.35 -12.14
CA ALA A 26 -2.67 -4.44 -11.81
C ALA A 26 -3.05 -3.86 -10.43
N LEU A 27 -2.48 -2.71 -10.04
CA LEU A 27 -2.71 -2.07 -8.73
C LEU A 27 -4.18 -1.78 -8.45
N ASN A 28 -4.93 -1.26 -9.44
CA ASN A 28 -6.34 -0.92 -9.25
C ASN A 28 -7.17 -2.16 -8.85
N GLU A 29 -6.88 -3.31 -9.44
CA GLU A 29 -7.58 -4.56 -9.13
C GLU A 29 -7.27 -5.03 -7.72
N GLY A 30 -5.99 -5.11 -7.36
CA GLY A 30 -5.57 -5.49 -6.01
C GLY A 30 -6.14 -4.55 -4.94
N PHE A 31 -6.12 -3.24 -5.20
CA PHE A 31 -6.66 -2.23 -4.29
C PHE A 31 -8.17 -2.36 -4.13
N TYR A 32 -8.92 -2.49 -5.23
CA TYR A 32 -10.37 -2.66 -5.17
C TYR A 32 -10.77 -3.93 -4.41
N GLN A 33 -10.08 -5.05 -4.66
CA GLN A 33 -10.27 -6.31 -3.96
C GLN A 33 -9.98 -6.18 -2.46
N ALA A 34 -8.89 -5.52 -2.09
CA ALA A 34 -8.53 -5.31 -0.68
C ALA A 34 -9.58 -4.48 0.08
N VAL A 35 -10.17 -3.48 -0.57
CA VAL A 35 -11.17 -2.59 0.03
C VAL A 35 -12.55 -3.22 0.10
N THR A 36 -12.95 -4.03 -0.89
CA THR A 36 -14.35 -4.49 -1.03
C THR A 36 -14.57 -5.96 -0.69
N ASN A 37 -13.57 -6.82 -0.89
CA ASN A 37 -13.74 -8.27 -0.76
C ASN A 37 -13.14 -8.84 0.53
N LEU A 38 -12.35 -8.07 1.27
CA LEU A 38 -11.89 -8.44 2.60
C LEU A 38 -12.97 -8.16 3.66
N ALA A 39 -13.11 -9.06 4.62
CA ALA A 39 -14.09 -8.96 5.72
C ALA A 39 -13.62 -8.00 6.83
N TRP A 40 -13.53 -6.71 6.53
CA TRP A 40 -13.16 -5.68 7.51
C TRP A 40 -14.18 -5.62 8.66
N ARG A 41 -13.71 -5.68 9.91
CA ARG A 41 -14.57 -5.53 11.09
C ARG A 41 -14.98 -4.06 11.28
N SER A 42 -16.23 -3.79 11.64
CA SER A 42 -16.75 -2.41 11.76
C SER A 42 -16.01 -1.58 12.82
N GLU A 43 -15.83 -2.15 14.02
CA GLU A 43 -15.23 -1.48 15.18
C GLU A 43 -13.70 -1.68 15.29
N ALA A 44 -13.04 -2.03 14.18
CA ALA A 44 -11.59 -2.19 14.17
C ALA A 44 -10.92 -0.97 13.53
N THR A 45 -9.72 -0.67 13.98
CA THR A 45 -8.79 0.14 13.19
C THR A 45 -8.34 -0.66 11.98
N LYS A 46 -8.47 -0.03 10.81
CA LYS A 46 -8.22 -0.67 9.52
C LYS A 46 -7.01 -0.02 8.88
N LEU A 47 -6.00 -0.83 8.62
CA LEU A 47 -4.76 -0.42 8.00
C LEU A 47 -4.57 -1.22 6.71
N LEU A 48 -4.44 -0.51 5.59
CA LEU A 48 -4.06 -1.07 4.31
C LEU A 48 -2.64 -0.61 3.95
N LEU A 49 -1.78 -1.57 3.61
CA LEU A 49 -0.41 -1.33 3.18
C LEU A 49 -0.29 -1.74 1.71
N ILE A 50 0.06 -0.81 0.83
CA ILE A 50 0.25 -1.06 -0.60
C ILE A 50 1.73 -0.91 -0.92
N LEU A 51 2.37 -1.96 -1.42
CA LEU A 51 3.78 -1.96 -1.80
C LEU A 51 3.89 -2.23 -3.30
N GLY A 52 4.74 -1.50 -4.02
CA GLY A 52 4.95 -1.73 -5.46
C GLY A 52 6.07 -0.89 -6.08
N ASP A 53 6.49 -1.30 -7.28
CA ASP A 53 7.56 -0.72 -8.09
C ASP A 53 7.08 -0.28 -9.48
N ALA A 54 5.76 -0.20 -9.71
CA ALA A 54 5.20 0.19 -11.00
C ALA A 54 3.90 1.01 -10.86
N PRO A 55 3.59 1.88 -11.83
CA PRO A 55 2.31 2.58 -11.89
C PRO A 55 1.16 1.59 -12.16
N PRO A 56 -0.09 1.95 -11.84
CA PRO A 56 -1.26 1.16 -12.21
C PRO A 56 -1.44 1.09 -13.73
N GLU A 57 -2.01 -0.02 -14.22
CA GLU A 57 -2.46 -0.17 -15.60
C GLU A 57 -3.64 0.77 -15.89
N ALA A 58 -3.37 1.85 -16.63
CA ALA A 58 -4.36 2.87 -16.95
C ALA A 58 -5.49 2.40 -17.90
N ASN A 59 -5.28 1.30 -18.63
CA ASN A 59 -6.21 0.84 -19.68
C ASN A 59 -7.22 -0.21 -19.18
N ASN A 60 -7.13 -0.65 -17.93
CA ASN A 60 -8.06 -1.63 -17.39
C ASN A 60 -9.38 -0.94 -16.99
N THR A 61 -10.42 -1.11 -17.81
CA THR A 61 -11.76 -0.56 -17.58
C THR A 61 -12.70 -1.50 -16.85
N ASN A 62 -12.25 -2.72 -16.50
CA ASN A 62 -13.05 -3.69 -15.77
C ASN A 62 -13.03 -3.48 -14.26
N THR A 63 -12.15 -2.61 -13.78
CA THR A 63 -11.96 -2.31 -12.36
C THR A 63 -12.14 -0.81 -12.12
N PRO A 64 -12.78 -0.42 -11.00
CA PRO A 64 -12.81 0.98 -10.57
C PRO A 64 -11.42 1.60 -10.49
N SER A 65 -11.34 2.91 -10.74
CA SER A 65 -10.07 3.62 -10.66
C SER A 65 -9.56 3.67 -9.20
N TYR A 66 -8.27 4.03 -9.03
CA TYR A 66 -7.73 4.21 -7.69
C TYR A 66 -8.46 5.34 -6.94
N GLU A 67 -8.93 6.39 -7.62
CA GLU A 67 -9.71 7.47 -7.00
C GLU A 67 -11.06 6.98 -6.48
N GLU A 68 -11.78 6.18 -7.27
CA GLU A 68 -13.06 5.62 -6.84
C GLU A 68 -12.88 4.64 -5.68
N THR A 69 -11.87 3.78 -5.76
CA THR A 69 -11.55 2.83 -4.68
C THR A 69 -11.11 3.55 -3.41
N SER A 70 -10.33 4.63 -3.54
CA SER A 70 -9.92 5.49 -2.43
C SER A 70 -11.10 6.10 -1.70
N ARG A 71 -12.11 6.58 -2.44
CA ARG A 71 -13.36 7.09 -1.83
C ARG A 71 -14.07 6.00 -1.01
N ILE A 72 -14.17 4.79 -1.54
CA ILE A 72 -14.80 3.66 -0.83
C ILE A 72 -14.00 3.32 0.43
N ALA A 73 -12.68 3.32 0.36
CA ALA A 73 -11.81 3.06 1.50
C ALA A 73 -11.98 4.11 2.61
N ALA A 74 -12.07 5.39 2.24
CA ALA A 74 -12.32 6.49 3.17
C ALA A 74 -13.70 6.36 3.85
N GLU A 75 -14.75 6.01 3.11
CA GLU A 75 -16.10 5.73 3.66
C GLU A 75 -16.09 4.57 4.67
N GLN A 76 -15.13 3.66 4.56
CA GLN A 76 -14.95 2.54 5.48
C GLN A 76 -13.97 2.82 6.63
N ASN A 77 -13.42 4.04 6.74
CA ASN A 77 -12.35 4.40 7.69
C ASN A 77 -11.12 3.48 7.58
N ILE A 78 -10.69 3.18 6.35
CA ILE A 78 -9.45 2.44 6.09
C ILE A 78 -8.31 3.45 5.93
N THR A 79 -7.33 3.39 6.83
CA THR A 79 -6.10 4.17 6.69
C THR A 79 -5.15 3.49 5.71
N ILE A 80 -4.61 4.24 4.75
CA ILE A 80 -3.81 3.67 3.65
C ILE A 80 -2.38 4.21 3.66
N PHE A 81 -1.40 3.33 3.76
CA PHE A 81 0.00 3.65 3.55
C PHE A 81 0.50 3.00 2.27
N THR A 82 1.27 3.76 1.50
CA THR A 82 1.83 3.30 0.23
C THR A 82 3.36 3.31 0.30
N PHE A 83 3.98 2.32 -0.33
CA PHE A 83 5.43 2.11 -0.35
C PHE A 83 5.88 1.88 -1.78
N GLY A 84 6.47 2.91 -2.37
CA GLY A 84 7.11 2.83 -3.68
C GLY A 84 8.52 2.27 -3.56
N SER A 85 9.02 1.66 -4.63
CA SER A 85 10.41 1.23 -4.71
C SER A 85 10.99 1.42 -6.11
N ASP A 86 12.25 1.03 -6.29
CA ASP A 86 12.99 1.15 -7.55
C ASP A 86 12.21 0.56 -8.73
N GLY A 87 11.90 1.41 -9.71
CA GLY A 87 11.08 1.05 -10.88
C GLY A 87 9.82 1.91 -11.00
N LEU A 88 9.32 2.42 -9.86
CA LEU A 88 8.13 3.27 -9.84
C LEU A 88 8.50 4.60 -10.47
N ASN A 89 7.83 5.00 -11.55
CA ASN A 89 8.11 6.27 -12.22
C ASN A 89 7.42 7.46 -11.52
N THR A 90 7.64 8.69 -12.00
CA THR A 90 7.03 9.91 -11.45
C THR A 90 5.50 9.85 -11.39
N GLU A 91 4.85 9.28 -12.40
CA GLU A 91 3.38 9.15 -12.45
C GLU A 91 2.88 8.16 -11.39
N GLY A 92 3.52 7.00 -11.29
CA GLY A 92 3.22 6.00 -10.26
C GLY A 92 3.44 6.54 -8.86
N ALA A 93 4.53 7.27 -8.63
CA ALA A 93 4.80 7.91 -7.33
C ALA A 93 3.72 8.94 -6.98
N PHE A 94 3.29 9.76 -7.95
CA PHE A 94 2.18 10.70 -7.75
C PHE A 94 0.88 9.95 -7.39
N ILE A 95 0.57 8.85 -8.06
CA ILE A 95 -0.62 8.05 -7.77
C ILE A 95 -0.54 7.41 -6.37
N PHE A 96 0.61 6.86 -5.99
CA PHE A 96 0.85 6.31 -4.65
C PHE A 96 0.68 7.36 -3.56
N GLU A 97 1.15 8.59 -3.79
CA GLU A 97 0.92 9.73 -2.91
C GLU A 97 -0.57 10.04 -2.78
N GLN A 98 -1.31 10.14 -3.89
CA GLN A 98 -2.76 10.42 -3.86
C GLN A 98 -3.54 9.35 -3.11
N ILE A 99 -3.23 8.06 -3.32
CA ILE A 99 -3.86 6.95 -2.61
C ILE A 99 -3.61 7.07 -1.10
N ALA A 100 -2.36 7.30 -0.69
CA ALA A 100 -2.04 7.43 0.74
C ALA A 100 -2.78 8.61 1.39
N LEU A 101 -2.75 9.78 0.75
CA LEU A 101 -3.42 10.99 1.26
C LEU A 101 -4.94 10.81 1.37
N SER A 102 -5.56 10.10 0.42
CA SER A 102 -7.00 9.84 0.45
C SER A 102 -7.44 8.98 1.65
N GLY A 103 -6.53 8.13 2.13
CA GLY A 103 -6.72 7.27 3.29
C GLY A 103 -6.10 7.85 4.56
N ASN A 104 -5.84 9.16 4.67
CA ASN A 104 -5.18 9.78 5.83
C ASN A 104 -3.83 9.13 6.24
N GLY A 105 -3.13 8.46 5.32
CA GLY A 105 -1.83 7.88 5.58
C GLY A 105 -0.72 8.61 4.85
N ARG A 106 0.39 7.90 4.63
CA ARG A 106 1.62 8.48 4.06
C ARG A 106 2.22 7.58 2.99
N PHE A 107 2.85 8.23 2.02
CA PHE A 107 3.64 7.59 0.99
C PHE A 107 5.12 7.58 1.37
N TYR A 108 5.74 6.41 1.33
CA TYR A 108 7.17 6.23 1.56
C TYR A 108 7.84 5.66 0.31
N PHE A 109 9.13 5.96 0.14
CA PHE A 109 9.93 5.38 -0.95
C PHE A 109 11.05 4.53 -0.37
N ILE A 110 11.31 3.37 -0.98
CA ILE A 110 12.29 2.39 -0.51
C ILE A 110 13.29 2.12 -1.63
N THR A 111 14.55 2.50 -1.42
CA THR A 111 15.61 2.39 -2.43
C THR A 111 17.00 2.44 -1.82
N ASP A 112 17.96 1.71 -2.41
CA ASP A 112 19.37 1.85 -2.06
C ASP A 112 20.05 3.01 -2.82
N ASN A 113 19.37 3.63 -3.78
CA ASN A 113 19.80 4.82 -4.50
C ASN A 113 18.74 5.93 -4.40
N PRO A 114 18.91 6.93 -3.52
CA PRO A 114 17.93 8.01 -3.33
C PRO A 114 17.55 8.79 -4.60
N GLU A 115 18.41 8.80 -5.63
CA GLU A 115 18.10 9.43 -6.93
C GLU A 115 16.96 8.74 -7.69
N ASN A 116 16.65 7.48 -7.35
CA ASN A 116 15.52 6.74 -7.92
C ASN A 116 14.18 7.19 -7.33
N SER A 117 14.19 7.90 -6.19
CA SER A 117 12.96 8.41 -5.61
C SER A 117 12.38 9.57 -6.42
N HIS A 118 11.06 9.59 -6.56
CA HIS A 118 10.34 10.70 -7.15
C HIS A 118 9.67 11.56 -6.07
N GLY A 119 9.25 12.77 -6.44
CA GLY A 119 8.60 13.71 -5.51
C GLY A 119 7.33 13.14 -4.88
N GLY A 120 6.98 13.64 -3.69
CA GLY A 120 5.77 13.26 -2.95
C GLY A 120 5.99 12.28 -1.79
N ALA A 121 7.14 11.60 -1.75
CA ALA A 121 7.47 10.71 -0.63
C ALA A 121 7.66 11.51 0.68
N THR A 122 7.01 11.06 1.74
CA THR A 122 7.18 11.58 3.10
C THR A 122 8.62 11.41 3.58
N ALA A 123 9.21 10.26 3.28
CA ALA A 123 10.60 9.93 3.56
C ALA A 123 11.08 8.81 2.62
N VAL A 124 12.40 8.76 2.45
CA VAL A 124 13.10 7.74 1.66
C VAL A 124 13.90 6.86 2.62
N TYR A 125 13.76 5.53 2.48
CA TYR A 125 14.43 4.52 3.30
C TYR A 125 15.25 3.58 2.42
N VAL A 126 16.32 3.00 2.98
CA VAL A 126 17.05 1.92 2.29
C VAL A 126 16.31 0.59 2.43
N THR A 127 16.53 -0.34 1.50
CA THR A 127 15.71 -1.56 1.36
C THR A 127 15.64 -2.41 2.64
N ASN A 128 16.75 -2.51 3.37
CA ASN A 128 16.84 -3.27 4.61
C ASN A 128 16.08 -2.65 5.80
N GLN A 129 15.53 -1.44 5.66
CA GLN A 129 14.75 -0.76 6.69
C GLN A 129 13.24 -1.02 6.58
N LEU A 130 12.75 -1.62 5.49
CA LEU A 130 11.33 -1.90 5.30
C LEU A 130 10.68 -2.59 6.52
N PRO A 131 11.26 -3.65 7.13
CA PRO A 131 10.65 -4.27 8.30
C PRO A 131 10.46 -3.33 9.50
N ALA A 132 11.44 -2.45 9.76
CA ALA A 132 11.36 -1.48 10.84
C ALA A 132 10.29 -0.41 10.55
N LEU A 133 10.26 0.08 9.31
CA LEU A 133 9.26 1.06 8.86
C LEU A 133 7.82 0.50 8.97
N LEU A 134 7.60 -0.76 8.57
CA LEU A 134 6.28 -1.39 8.70
C LEU A 134 5.86 -1.47 10.18
N LEU A 135 6.80 -1.76 11.09
CA LEU A 135 6.51 -1.78 12.52
C LEU A 135 6.14 -0.39 13.04
N GLU A 136 6.86 0.65 12.62
CA GLU A 136 6.57 2.04 13.00
C GLU A 136 5.16 2.46 12.54
N VAL A 137 4.78 2.16 11.30
CA VAL A 137 3.44 2.44 10.76
C VAL A 137 2.35 1.71 11.56
N VAL A 138 2.57 0.43 11.89
CA VAL A 138 1.59 -0.31 12.71
C VAL A 138 1.51 0.28 14.12
N GLN A 139 2.63 0.65 14.73
CA GLN A 139 2.65 1.25 16.07
C GLN A 139 1.94 2.61 16.10
N GLU A 140 2.14 3.45 15.08
CA GLU A 140 1.42 4.71 14.92
C GLU A 140 -0.10 4.49 14.93
N MET A 141 -0.58 3.57 14.09
CA MET A 141 -2.01 3.26 14.00
C MET A 141 -2.60 2.74 15.32
N LEU A 142 -1.80 2.07 16.14
CA LEU A 142 -2.21 1.62 17.48
C LEU A 142 -2.18 2.76 18.51
N ASN A 143 -1.25 3.70 18.39
CA ASN A 143 -1.07 4.80 19.34
C ASN A 143 -2.04 5.97 19.13
N GLU A 144 -2.49 6.22 17.89
CA GLU A 144 -3.52 7.22 17.58
C GLU A 144 -4.89 6.92 18.24
N GLN A 145 -5.04 5.73 18.84
CA GLN A 145 -6.26 5.29 19.53
C GLN A 145 -6.26 5.54 21.04
N VAL A 146 -5.21 6.16 21.62
CA VAL A 146 -5.20 6.50 23.04
C VAL A 146 -5.73 7.93 23.22
N PRO A 147 -6.95 8.13 23.75
CA PRO A 147 -7.45 9.47 24.07
C PRO A 147 -6.70 10.12 25.24
#